data_AF-A0A519W3P4-F1
#
_entry.id   AF-A0A519W3P4-F1
#
_cell.length_a   1.000
_cell.length_b   1.000
_cell.length_c   1.000
_cell.angle_alpha   90.00
_cell.angle_beta   90.00
_cell.angle_gamma   90.00
#
_symmetry.space_group_name_H-M   'P 1'
#
loop_
_entity.id
_entity.type
_entity.pdbx_description
1 polymer ?
#
loop_
_entity_poly.entity_id
_entity_poly.type
_entity_poly.pdbx_seq_one_letter_code
_entity_poly.pdbx_strand_id
1 'polypeptide(L)'
;LEQLPKGSGVLIQKPMGDYIWESKEILEICRDKNLVAAINCQLRFAPYVNAARFLIEQGLIGELYDMEVRVSVKTPWEMFPHVMIHPRLEIQYHSIHYIDLIRSFLGNPNSVLAKTLKHPAKALSSTRSTILFDYGDTTHAVINTNHDHDFGFQNQESFIKWEGTKGAIKAKMGLLMDYPHGVPDKFEYCILEDGKEPEWKEVVLEGSWFPDAFIGTMSSVMRYKTGETDVLPTSVEDVIKTMIVVESAYKSSDEGGNKIIY
;
A
#
# COMPACT_ATOMS: atom_id res chain seq x y z
N LEU A 1 23.13 6.52 5.38
CA LEU A 1 23.07 7.32 4.13
C LEU A 1 24.25 8.29 4.00
N GLU A 2 24.66 8.96 5.08
CA GLU A 2 25.76 9.93 5.08
C GLU A 2 27.09 9.41 4.51
N GLN A 3 27.35 8.11 4.62
CA GLN A 3 28.58 7.48 4.12
C GLN A 3 28.61 7.29 2.59
N LEU A 4 27.49 7.47 1.89
CA LEU A 4 27.42 7.26 0.44
C LEU A 4 28.09 8.42 -0.33
N PRO A 5 28.65 8.19 -1.53
CA PRO A 5 29.09 9.29 -2.39
C PRO A 5 27.94 10.24 -2.76
N LYS A 6 28.26 11.51 -3.08
CA LYS A 6 27.27 12.44 -3.63
C LYS A 6 26.77 11.93 -4.99
N GLY A 7 25.48 12.09 -5.27
CA GLY A 7 24.91 11.65 -6.54
C GLY A 7 24.59 10.16 -6.65
N SER A 8 24.81 9.33 -5.61
CA SER A 8 24.53 7.90 -5.70
C SER A 8 23.05 7.59 -5.95
N GLY A 9 22.77 6.51 -6.69
CA GLY A 9 21.45 5.89 -6.75
C GLY A 9 21.23 5.01 -5.52
N VAL A 10 20.10 5.16 -4.85
CA VAL A 10 19.81 4.50 -3.56
C VAL A 10 18.38 3.99 -3.54
N LEU A 11 18.22 2.70 -3.26
CA LEU A 11 16.93 2.12 -2.90
C LEU A 11 16.93 1.83 -1.39
N ILE A 12 16.02 2.44 -0.65
CA ILE A 12 15.90 2.34 0.82
C ILE A 12 14.71 1.44 1.13
N GLN A 13 14.89 0.45 2.00
CA GLN A 13 13.77 -0.40 2.41
C GLN A 13 12.77 0.38 3.27
N LYS A 14 11.48 0.14 3.07
CA LYS A 14 10.41 0.72 3.92
C LYS A 14 10.46 0.17 5.36
N PRO A 15 9.94 0.91 6.35
CA PRO A 15 9.46 2.30 6.25
C PRO A 15 10.59 3.29 5.97
N MET A 16 10.27 4.52 5.51
CA MET A 16 11.29 5.54 5.27
C MET A 16 12.05 5.86 6.55
N GLY A 17 11.34 6.18 7.63
CA GLY A 17 11.81 6.14 9.02
C GLY A 17 10.68 5.61 9.91
N ASP A 18 10.96 5.22 11.15
CA ASP A 18 9.94 4.73 12.09
C ASP A 18 8.97 5.85 12.51
N TYR A 19 9.41 7.10 12.38
CA TYR A 19 8.62 8.30 12.63
C TYR A 19 8.87 9.40 11.58
N ILE A 20 7.99 10.40 11.55
CA ILE A 20 8.08 11.51 10.59
C ILE A 20 9.37 12.32 10.70
N TRP A 21 9.92 12.52 11.90
CA TRP A 21 11.14 13.29 12.07
C TRP A 21 12.35 12.57 11.46
N GLU A 22 12.46 11.25 11.66
CA GLU A 22 13.48 10.41 11.00
C GLU A 22 13.30 10.41 9.48
N SER A 23 12.05 10.34 9.01
CA SER A 23 11.76 10.42 7.57
C SER A 23 12.18 11.78 6.99
N LYS A 24 12.02 12.89 7.73
CA LYS A 24 12.50 14.21 7.33
C LYS A 24 14.02 14.29 7.32
N GLU A 25 14.70 13.71 8.31
CA GLU A 25 16.16 13.64 8.36
C GLU A 25 16.72 12.86 7.16
N ILE A 26 16.10 11.73 6.82
CA ILE A 26 16.47 10.95 5.62
C ILE A 26 16.27 11.77 4.35
N LEU A 27 15.18 12.52 4.24
CA LEU A 27 14.92 13.41 3.11
C LEU A 27 15.99 14.50 2.99
N GLU A 28 16.35 15.14 4.09
CA GLU A 28 17.40 16.17 4.16
C GLU A 28 18.76 15.61 3.72
N ILE A 29 19.17 14.45 4.25
CA ILE A 29 20.41 13.78 3.84
C ILE A 29 20.41 13.47 2.33
N CYS A 30 19.27 13.02 1.79
CA CYS A 30 19.15 12.74 0.36
C CYS A 30 19.33 14.02 -0.48
N ARG A 31 18.72 15.13 -0.07
CA ARG A 31 18.85 16.43 -0.74
C ARG A 31 20.28 16.97 -0.67
N ASP A 32 20.89 17.00 0.50
CA ASP A 32 22.23 17.56 0.72
C ASP A 32 23.32 16.82 -0.07
N LYS A 33 23.14 15.51 -0.23
CA LYS A 33 24.05 14.65 -0.99
C LYS A 33 23.63 14.49 -2.46
N ASN A 34 22.54 15.12 -2.89
CA ASN A 34 21.97 14.99 -4.23
C ASN A 34 21.77 13.51 -4.64
N LEU A 35 21.25 12.69 -3.73
CA LEU A 35 21.02 11.26 -3.98
C LEU A 35 19.82 11.06 -4.91
N VAL A 36 19.94 10.13 -5.85
CA VAL A 36 18.79 9.59 -6.58
C VAL A 36 18.20 8.50 -5.69
N ALA A 37 17.32 8.90 -4.77
CA ALA A 37 16.82 8.02 -3.71
C ALA A 37 15.33 7.70 -3.87
N ALA A 38 15.00 6.41 -3.74
CA ALA A 38 13.64 5.91 -3.67
C ALA A 38 13.44 5.03 -2.43
N ILE A 39 12.20 4.98 -1.94
CA ILE A 39 11.77 4.00 -0.95
C ILE A 39 11.19 2.80 -1.68
N ASN A 40 11.46 1.59 -1.19
CA ASN A 40 10.99 0.34 -1.75
C ASN A 40 9.51 0.08 -1.42
N CYS A 41 8.63 0.94 -1.91
CA CYS A 41 7.18 0.74 -1.92
C CYS A 41 6.76 -0.17 -3.07
N GLN A 42 7.29 -1.39 -3.07
CA GLN A 42 7.20 -2.32 -4.19
C GLN A 42 5.76 -2.75 -4.56
N LEU A 43 4.78 -2.62 -3.67
CA LEU A 43 3.37 -2.94 -4.01
C LEU A 43 2.88 -2.15 -5.24
N ARG A 44 3.38 -0.92 -5.45
CA ARG A 44 3.06 -0.12 -6.65
C ARG A 44 3.42 -0.83 -7.96
N PHE A 45 4.34 -1.77 -7.92
CA PHE A 45 4.89 -2.48 -9.06
C PHE A 45 4.48 -3.95 -9.12
N ALA A 46 3.61 -4.43 -8.24
CA ALA A 46 3.07 -5.78 -8.33
C ALA A 46 2.36 -5.96 -9.69
N PRO A 47 2.47 -7.11 -10.38
CA PRO A 47 1.90 -7.29 -11.71
C PRO A 47 0.42 -6.91 -11.82
N TYR A 48 -0.39 -7.30 -10.82
CA TYR A 48 -1.81 -6.93 -10.75
C TYR A 48 -2.06 -5.44 -10.50
N VAL A 49 -1.15 -4.72 -9.82
CA VAL A 49 -1.24 -3.26 -9.68
C VAL A 49 -0.85 -2.55 -10.97
N ASN A 50 0.19 -3.02 -11.67
CA ASN A 50 0.57 -2.47 -12.97
C ASN A 50 -0.56 -2.69 -14.00
N ALA A 51 -1.18 -3.86 -14.02
CA ALA A 51 -2.33 -4.14 -14.88
C ALA A 51 -3.53 -3.25 -14.55
N ALA A 52 -3.86 -3.09 -13.26
CA ALA A 52 -4.92 -2.17 -12.83
C ALA A 52 -4.65 -0.73 -13.28
N ARG A 53 -3.43 -0.25 -13.05
CA ARG A 53 -2.98 1.08 -13.47
C ARG A 53 -3.10 1.28 -14.97
N PHE A 54 -2.66 0.31 -15.76
CA PHE A 54 -2.81 0.36 -17.21
C PHE A 54 -4.28 0.53 -17.63
N LEU A 55 -5.21 -0.28 -17.11
CA LEU A 55 -6.63 -0.18 -17.47
C LEU A 55 -7.24 1.17 -17.06
N ILE A 56 -6.86 1.69 -15.90
CA ILE A 56 -7.33 2.99 -15.37
C ILE A 56 -6.79 4.16 -16.20
N GLU A 57 -5.49 4.16 -16.52
CA GLU A 57 -4.85 5.20 -17.34
C GLU A 57 -5.37 5.22 -18.78
N GLN A 58 -5.82 4.08 -19.31
CA GLN A 58 -6.53 4.00 -20.60
C GLN A 58 -7.99 4.48 -20.50
N GLY A 59 -8.48 4.85 -19.32
CA GLY A 59 -9.85 5.32 -19.10
C GLY A 59 -10.93 4.24 -19.24
N LEU A 60 -10.53 2.95 -19.22
CA LEU A 60 -11.43 1.84 -19.52
C LEU A 60 -12.51 1.65 -18.45
N ILE A 61 -12.21 1.96 -17.18
CA ILE A 61 -13.20 1.93 -16.10
C ILE A 61 -13.83 3.31 -15.82
N GLY A 62 -13.57 4.32 -16.66
CA GLY A 62 -14.08 5.68 -16.45
C GLY A 62 -13.39 6.41 -15.29
N GLU A 63 -14.15 7.22 -14.55
CA GLU A 63 -13.65 7.96 -13.39
C GLU A 63 -13.61 7.03 -12.17
N LEU A 64 -12.44 6.86 -11.56
CA LEU A 64 -12.23 6.05 -10.36
C LEU A 64 -12.88 6.74 -9.15
N TYR A 65 -13.84 6.08 -8.51
CA TYR A 65 -14.58 6.64 -7.36
C TYR A 65 -14.53 5.75 -6.11
N ASP A 66 -14.19 4.47 -6.23
CA ASP A 66 -14.05 3.55 -5.08
C ASP A 66 -12.71 2.81 -5.14
N MET A 67 -11.97 2.80 -4.03
CA MET A 67 -10.78 1.97 -3.87
C MET A 67 -10.74 1.31 -2.49
N GLU A 68 -10.67 -0.02 -2.47
CA GLU A 68 -10.66 -0.80 -1.22
C GLU A 68 -9.44 -1.69 -1.16
N VAL A 69 -8.77 -1.72 0.00
CA VAL A 69 -7.83 -2.77 0.36
C VAL A 69 -8.35 -3.54 1.56
N ARG A 70 -8.56 -4.84 1.38
CA ARG A 70 -9.08 -5.75 2.40
C ARG A 70 -8.07 -6.86 2.69
N VAL A 71 -7.70 -7.01 3.95
CA VAL A 71 -6.83 -8.09 4.42
C VAL A 71 -7.43 -8.69 5.68
N SER A 72 -7.74 -9.98 5.67
CA SER A 72 -8.16 -10.75 6.83
C SER A 72 -7.48 -12.11 6.73
N VAL A 73 -6.31 -12.22 7.34
CA VAL A 73 -5.41 -13.38 7.22
C VAL A 73 -4.79 -13.72 8.58
N LYS A 74 -4.14 -14.88 8.67
CA LYS A 74 -3.22 -15.19 9.76
C LYS A 74 -1.81 -14.78 9.36
N THR A 75 -1.26 -13.74 9.97
CA THR A 75 0.14 -13.38 9.75
C THR A 75 1.06 -14.06 10.76
N PRO A 76 2.08 -14.83 10.33
CA PRO A 76 3.05 -15.47 11.21
C PRO A 76 4.11 -14.45 11.68
N TRP A 77 3.71 -13.56 12.61
CA TRP A 77 4.56 -12.47 13.10
C TRP A 77 5.92 -12.94 13.67
N GLU A 78 6.01 -14.19 14.13
CA GLU A 78 7.22 -14.86 14.62
C GLU A 78 8.35 -14.94 13.59
N MET A 79 8.01 -14.86 12.30
CA MET A 79 9.00 -14.77 11.23
C MET A 79 9.70 -13.40 11.17
N PHE A 80 9.17 -12.40 11.88
CA PHE A 80 9.62 -11.00 11.82
C PHE A 80 9.92 -10.45 13.24
N PRO A 81 10.96 -10.96 13.93
CA PRO A 81 11.20 -10.67 15.35
C PRO A 81 11.38 -9.18 15.65
N HIS A 82 12.02 -8.42 14.75
CA HIS A 82 12.19 -6.96 14.90
C HIS A 82 10.89 -6.18 14.72
N VAL A 83 9.99 -6.68 13.86
CA VAL A 83 8.67 -6.04 13.61
C VAL A 83 7.73 -6.32 14.76
N MET A 84 7.73 -7.56 15.27
CA MET A 84 6.83 -8.03 16.34
C MET A 84 6.86 -7.15 17.59
N ILE A 85 8.04 -6.65 17.95
CA ILE A 85 8.26 -5.85 19.16
C ILE A 85 8.03 -4.35 18.95
N HIS A 86 7.76 -3.90 17.71
CA HIS A 86 7.65 -2.49 17.41
C HIS A 86 6.34 -1.90 17.96
N PRO A 87 6.33 -0.72 18.62
CA PRO A 87 5.12 -0.13 19.20
C PRO A 87 4.08 0.32 18.17
N ARG A 88 4.48 0.43 16.90
CA ARG A 88 3.64 0.88 15.77
C ARG A 88 3.47 -0.23 14.73
N LEU A 89 3.31 -1.49 15.14
CA LEU A 89 3.47 -2.64 14.24
C LEU A 89 2.59 -2.57 12.98
N GLU A 90 1.27 -2.49 13.12
CA GLU A 90 0.38 -2.76 11.99
C GLU A 90 0.41 -1.68 10.90
N ILE A 91 0.17 -0.39 11.21
CA ILE A 91 0.18 0.64 10.17
C ILE A 91 1.60 0.86 9.63
N GLN A 92 2.61 0.99 10.50
CA GLN A 92 3.98 1.33 10.09
C GLN A 92 4.63 0.25 9.22
N TYR A 93 4.45 -1.02 9.56
CA TYR A 93 5.16 -2.12 8.87
C TYR A 93 4.30 -2.84 7.84
N HIS A 94 2.97 -2.77 7.94
CA HIS A 94 2.08 -3.46 7.04
C HIS A 94 1.24 -2.49 6.20
N SER A 95 0.31 -1.75 6.81
CA SER A 95 -0.62 -0.90 6.05
C SER A 95 0.01 0.31 5.37
N ILE A 96 1.27 0.64 5.67
CA ILE A 96 2.08 1.61 4.90
C ILE A 96 2.07 1.30 3.40
N HIS A 97 2.09 0.02 3.01
CA HIS A 97 2.02 -0.38 1.61
C HIS A 97 0.69 0.04 0.96
N TYR A 98 -0.40 -0.06 1.70
CA TYR A 98 -1.75 0.24 1.21
C TYR A 98 -2.05 1.73 1.21
N ILE A 99 -1.57 2.45 2.23
CA ILE A 99 -1.60 3.91 2.28
C ILE A 99 -0.85 4.48 1.07
N ASP A 100 0.35 3.96 0.82
CA ASP A 100 1.18 4.35 -0.31
C ASP A 100 0.52 4.01 -1.65
N LEU A 101 -0.07 2.82 -1.76
CA LEU A 101 -0.77 2.37 -2.95
C LEU A 101 -1.97 3.27 -3.27
N ILE A 102 -2.87 3.52 -2.32
CA ILE A 102 -4.05 4.38 -2.51
C ILE A 102 -3.60 5.78 -2.95
N ARG A 103 -2.60 6.35 -2.28
CA ARG A 103 -2.02 7.65 -2.68
C ARG A 103 -1.50 7.65 -4.11
N SER A 104 -0.91 6.55 -4.57
CA SER A 104 -0.38 6.44 -5.93
C SER A 104 -1.45 6.39 -7.03
N PHE A 105 -2.72 6.18 -6.68
CA PHE A 105 -3.86 6.24 -7.60
C PHE A 105 -4.65 7.54 -7.45
N LEU A 106 -4.91 7.98 -6.21
CA LEU A 106 -5.85 9.07 -5.91
C LEU A 106 -5.16 10.39 -5.51
N GLY A 107 -3.82 10.40 -5.39
CA GLY A 107 -3.10 11.55 -4.86
C GLY A 107 -3.13 11.64 -3.34
N ASN A 108 -2.91 12.83 -2.78
CA ASN A 108 -2.87 13.01 -1.33
C ASN A 108 -4.28 13.25 -0.78
N PRO A 109 -4.70 12.55 0.29
CA PRO A 109 -5.99 12.81 0.94
C PRO A 109 -5.97 14.14 1.70
N ASN A 110 -7.15 14.73 1.89
CA ASN A 110 -7.36 15.91 2.73
C ASN A 110 -7.25 15.56 4.23
N SER A 111 -7.81 14.41 4.62
CA SER A 111 -7.81 13.90 5.99
C SER A 111 -7.91 12.37 6.03
N VAL A 112 -7.73 11.77 7.21
CA VAL A 112 -7.94 10.32 7.44
C VAL A 112 -8.66 10.06 8.75
N LEU A 113 -9.60 9.12 8.72
CA LEU A 113 -10.28 8.56 9.89
C LEU A 113 -9.75 7.15 10.11
N ALA A 114 -9.05 6.91 11.21
CA ALA A 114 -8.35 5.65 11.42
C ALA A 114 -8.53 5.08 12.82
N LYS A 115 -8.41 3.75 12.92
CA LYS A 115 -8.26 3.04 14.18
C LYS A 115 -7.34 1.85 13.99
N THR A 116 -6.33 1.70 14.84
CA THR A 116 -5.54 0.48 14.95
C THR A 116 -5.82 -0.21 16.29
N LEU A 117 -5.84 -1.55 16.30
CA LEU A 117 -6.38 -2.35 17.40
C LEU A 117 -5.45 -3.52 17.75
N LYS A 118 -5.33 -3.80 19.05
CA LYS A 118 -4.64 -4.98 19.61
C LYS A 118 -5.49 -6.23 19.51
N HIS A 119 -4.87 -7.40 19.43
CA HIS A 119 -5.55 -8.64 19.74
C HIS A 119 -5.62 -8.86 21.26
N PRO A 120 -6.78 -9.18 21.87
CA PRO A 120 -6.91 -9.29 23.33
C PRO A 120 -6.07 -10.41 23.97
N ALA A 121 -5.69 -11.42 23.18
CA ALA A 121 -4.91 -12.57 23.67
C ALA A 121 -3.43 -12.58 23.21
N LYS A 122 -2.95 -11.56 22.47
CA LYS A 122 -1.56 -11.52 21.97
C LYS A 122 -0.80 -10.34 22.55
N ALA A 123 0.48 -10.52 22.82
CA ALA A 123 1.39 -9.48 23.30
C ALA A 123 2.00 -8.66 22.14
N LEU A 124 1.16 -8.16 21.23
CA LEU A 124 1.55 -7.32 20.08
C LEU A 124 1.00 -5.90 20.27
N SER A 125 1.65 -4.90 19.67
CA SER A 125 1.27 -3.49 19.83
C SER A 125 -0.06 -3.14 19.14
N SER A 126 -0.25 -3.59 17.90
CA SER A 126 -1.51 -3.63 17.17
C SER A 126 -1.38 -4.56 15.96
N THR A 127 -2.48 -5.15 15.50
CA THR A 127 -2.49 -6.16 14.42
C THR A 127 -3.68 -6.02 13.47
N ARG A 128 -4.50 -4.99 13.66
CA ARG A 128 -5.72 -4.76 12.90
C ARG A 128 -5.92 -3.27 12.71
N SER A 129 -6.38 -2.81 11.56
CA SER A 129 -6.80 -1.43 11.37
C SER A 129 -7.98 -1.26 10.44
N THR A 130 -8.65 -0.13 10.61
CA THR A 130 -9.52 0.47 9.60
C THR A 130 -9.03 1.88 9.34
N ILE A 131 -8.84 2.26 8.08
CA ILE A 131 -8.40 3.60 7.66
C ILE A 131 -9.27 4.05 6.50
N LEU A 132 -10.06 5.11 6.71
CA LEU A 132 -10.86 5.78 5.69
C LEU A 132 -10.15 7.08 5.28
N PHE A 133 -10.03 7.30 3.97
CA PHE A 133 -9.36 8.46 3.39
C PHE A 133 -10.40 9.44 2.88
N ASP A 134 -10.19 10.71 3.16
CA ASP A 134 -11.02 11.80 2.69
C ASP A 134 -10.41 12.41 1.42
N TYR A 135 -11.07 12.18 0.29
CA TYR A 135 -10.77 12.76 -1.02
C TYR A 135 -11.90 13.69 -1.51
N GLY A 136 -12.77 14.15 -0.60
CA GLY A 136 -13.99 14.89 -0.92
C GLY A 136 -15.23 14.00 -0.98
N ASP A 137 -16.27 14.48 -1.66
CA ASP A 137 -17.63 13.95 -1.48
C ASP A 137 -17.94 12.69 -2.31
N THR A 138 -17.15 12.40 -3.36
CA THR A 138 -17.47 11.35 -4.35
C THR A 138 -16.49 10.18 -4.35
N THR A 139 -15.28 10.36 -3.82
CA THR A 139 -14.24 9.33 -3.84
C THR A 139 -14.15 8.63 -2.47
N HIS A 140 -14.54 7.37 -2.44
CA HIS A 140 -14.38 6.50 -1.29
C HIS A 140 -13.07 5.71 -1.40
N ALA A 141 -12.22 5.78 -0.37
CA ALA A 141 -11.04 4.95 -0.29
C ALA A 141 -10.82 4.42 1.13
N VAL A 142 -10.65 3.11 1.27
CA VAL A 142 -10.59 2.45 2.57
C VAL A 142 -9.58 1.31 2.63
N ILE A 143 -8.93 1.18 3.78
CA ILE A 143 -8.12 0.02 4.16
C ILE A 143 -8.80 -0.64 5.36
N ASN A 144 -8.97 -1.96 5.30
CA ASN A 144 -9.42 -2.76 6.44
C ASN A 144 -8.56 -4.01 6.58
N THR A 145 -7.81 -4.09 7.67
CA THR A 145 -6.87 -5.18 7.95
C THR A 145 -7.20 -5.91 9.25
N ASN A 146 -7.05 -7.23 9.20
CA ASN A 146 -7.10 -8.12 10.34
C ASN A 146 -6.05 -9.23 10.18
N HIS A 147 -4.93 -9.13 10.89
CA HIS A 147 -3.85 -10.12 10.84
C HIS A 147 -4.02 -11.29 11.82
N ASP A 148 -5.15 -11.33 12.52
CA ASP A 148 -5.45 -12.31 13.56
C ASP A 148 -6.50 -13.35 13.13
N HIS A 149 -6.77 -13.50 11.83
CA HIS A 149 -7.72 -14.49 11.33
C HIS A 149 -7.12 -15.91 11.37
N ASP A 150 -6.96 -16.46 12.57
CA ASP A 150 -6.37 -17.78 12.82
C ASP A 150 -7.43 -18.88 12.93
N PHE A 151 -8.28 -19.00 11.90
CA PHE A 151 -9.38 -19.96 11.84
C PHE A 151 -9.29 -20.89 10.62
N GLY A 152 -8.07 -21.10 10.11
CA GLY A 152 -7.79 -21.84 8.89
C GLY A 152 -7.75 -20.95 7.64
N PHE A 153 -7.57 -21.57 6.47
CA PHE A 153 -7.50 -20.86 5.18
C PHE A 153 -8.87 -20.43 4.64
N GLN A 154 -9.91 -21.14 5.04
CA GLN A 154 -11.27 -20.84 4.61
C GLN A 154 -11.68 -19.45 5.13
N ASN A 155 -12.28 -18.64 4.27
CA ASN A 155 -12.73 -17.27 4.57
C ASN A 155 -11.61 -16.29 4.96
N GLN A 156 -10.34 -16.61 4.67
CA GLN A 156 -9.33 -15.56 4.57
C GLN A 156 -9.59 -14.69 3.35
N GLU A 157 -9.32 -13.40 3.49
CA GLU A 157 -9.52 -12.40 2.44
C GLU A 157 -8.24 -11.60 2.26
N SER A 158 -7.85 -11.34 1.02
CA SER A 158 -6.71 -10.49 0.71
C SER A 158 -6.86 -9.95 -0.70
N PHE A 159 -7.37 -8.72 -0.83
CA PHE A 159 -7.61 -8.13 -2.15
C PHE A 159 -7.47 -6.61 -2.17
N ILE A 160 -7.28 -6.11 -3.39
CA ILE A 160 -7.43 -4.71 -3.76
C ILE A 160 -8.55 -4.61 -4.79
N LYS A 161 -9.40 -3.60 -4.67
CA LYS A 161 -10.52 -3.35 -5.57
C LYS A 161 -10.47 -1.89 -6.03
N TRP A 162 -10.74 -1.67 -7.31
CA TRP A 162 -10.89 -0.35 -7.94
C TRP A 162 -12.22 -0.33 -8.69
N GLU A 163 -13.10 0.61 -8.39
CA GLU A 163 -14.35 0.80 -9.15
C GLU A 163 -14.41 2.20 -9.72
N GLY A 164 -14.73 2.26 -11.01
CA GLY A 164 -14.98 3.49 -11.71
C GLY A 164 -16.32 3.49 -12.41
N THR A 165 -16.71 4.64 -12.94
CA THR A 165 -18.04 4.87 -13.52
C THR A 165 -18.38 3.98 -14.72
N LYS A 166 -17.40 3.28 -15.31
CA LYS A 166 -17.57 2.41 -16.48
C LYS A 166 -17.04 0.98 -16.26
N GLY A 167 -16.62 0.62 -15.06
CA GLY A 167 -16.08 -0.71 -14.81
C GLY A 167 -15.43 -0.88 -13.45
N ALA A 168 -14.94 -2.07 -13.18
CA ALA A 168 -14.28 -2.41 -11.93
C ALA A 168 -13.14 -3.39 -12.15
N ILE A 169 -12.20 -3.41 -11.20
CA ILE A 169 -11.02 -4.29 -11.18
C ILE A 169 -10.92 -4.86 -9.76
N LYS A 170 -10.63 -6.16 -9.65
CA LYS A 170 -10.37 -6.82 -8.38
C LYS A 170 -9.13 -7.70 -8.51
N ALA A 171 -8.17 -7.46 -7.63
CA ALA A 171 -6.93 -8.23 -7.54
C ALA A 171 -6.84 -8.92 -6.19
N LYS A 172 -6.72 -10.25 -6.17
CA LYS A 172 -6.40 -11.00 -4.96
C LYS A 172 -4.89 -10.99 -4.74
N MET A 173 -4.44 -10.53 -3.57
CA MET A 173 -3.04 -10.60 -3.14
C MET A 173 -2.82 -11.95 -2.44
N GLY A 174 -2.64 -13.00 -3.24
CA GLY A 174 -2.59 -14.39 -2.82
C GLY A 174 -1.41 -14.69 -1.89
N LEU A 175 -0.28 -13.99 -2.03
CA LEU A 175 0.89 -14.17 -1.16
C LEU A 175 0.59 -14.00 0.34
N LEU A 176 -0.30 -13.08 0.70
CA LEU A 176 -0.61 -12.82 2.12
C LEU A 176 -1.45 -13.95 2.76
N MET A 177 -2.07 -14.78 1.94
CA MET A 177 -2.82 -15.95 2.38
C MET A 177 -1.87 -17.15 2.37
N ASP A 178 -1.78 -17.90 3.47
CA ASP A 178 -0.79 -18.99 3.63
C ASP A 178 0.68 -18.53 3.51
N TYR A 179 1.00 -17.36 4.08
CA TYR A 179 2.37 -16.84 4.07
C TYR A 179 3.35 -17.79 4.80
N PRO A 180 4.56 -18.06 4.26
CA PRO A 180 5.17 -17.47 3.07
C PRO A 180 4.91 -18.21 1.75
N HIS A 181 4.20 -19.35 1.75
CA HIS A 181 3.96 -20.12 0.54
C HIS A 181 3.04 -19.37 -0.43
N GLY A 182 2.03 -18.69 0.10
CA GLY A 182 1.05 -17.98 -0.68
C GLY A 182 -0.01 -18.90 -1.28
N VAL A 183 -1.10 -18.30 -1.74
CA VAL A 183 -1.98 -18.90 -2.77
C VAL A 183 -1.79 -18.14 -4.08
N PRO A 184 -2.23 -18.68 -5.25
CA PRO A 184 -2.11 -17.96 -6.51
C PRO A 184 -2.78 -16.60 -6.45
N ASP A 185 -2.12 -15.55 -6.96
CA ASP A 185 -2.75 -14.26 -7.20
C ASP A 185 -3.91 -14.43 -8.20
N LYS A 186 -4.86 -13.49 -8.21
CA LYS A 186 -5.96 -13.48 -9.18
C LYS A 186 -6.22 -12.05 -9.63
N PHE A 187 -6.39 -11.82 -10.92
CA PHE A 187 -6.73 -10.51 -11.47
C PHE A 187 -7.97 -10.61 -12.34
N GLU A 188 -8.99 -9.86 -11.96
CA GLU A 188 -10.28 -9.82 -12.65
C GLU A 188 -10.66 -8.38 -12.94
N TYR A 189 -11.31 -8.15 -14.08
CA TYR A 189 -11.87 -6.85 -14.43
C TYR A 189 -13.24 -7.00 -15.10
N CYS A 190 -14.05 -5.97 -14.99
CA CYS A 190 -15.35 -5.86 -15.65
C CYS A 190 -15.43 -4.47 -16.30
N ILE A 191 -15.70 -4.42 -17.62
CA ILE A 191 -15.96 -3.16 -18.33
C ILE A 191 -17.42 -3.17 -18.74
N LEU A 192 -18.13 -2.08 -18.45
CA LEU A 192 -19.53 -1.92 -18.81
C LEU A 192 -19.66 -1.63 -20.31
N GLU A 193 -20.60 -2.31 -20.96
CA GLU A 193 -20.93 -2.13 -22.35
C GLU A 193 -22.45 -1.91 -22.46
N ASP A 194 -22.87 -0.89 -23.22
CA ASP A 194 -24.29 -0.54 -23.34
C ASP A 194 -25.13 -1.72 -23.86
N GLY A 195 -26.19 -2.05 -23.14
CA GLY A 195 -27.12 -3.13 -23.49
C GLY A 195 -26.59 -4.54 -23.25
N LYS A 196 -25.47 -4.71 -22.53
CA LYS A 196 -24.94 -6.01 -22.11
C LYS A 196 -24.94 -6.13 -20.58
N GLU A 197 -25.17 -7.35 -20.10
CA GLU A 197 -25.01 -7.67 -18.68
C GLU A 197 -23.52 -7.56 -18.29
N PRO A 198 -23.19 -7.00 -17.12
CA PRO A 198 -21.81 -6.91 -16.64
C PRO A 198 -21.17 -8.30 -16.50
N GLU A 199 -20.00 -8.49 -17.10
CA GLU A 199 -19.25 -9.74 -17.06
C GLU A 199 -17.83 -9.50 -16.53
N TRP A 200 -17.42 -10.31 -15.55
CA TRP A 200 -16.05 -10.31 -15.04
C TRP A 200 -15.16 -11.23 -15.87
N LYS A 201 -14.03 -10.70 -16.29
CA LYS A 201 -13.01 -11.40 -17.08
C LYS A 201 -11.76 -11.57 -16.23
N GLU A 202 -11.26 -12.80 -16.17
CA GLU A 202 -10.00 -13.12 -15.52
C GLU A 202 -8.83 -13.00 -16.50
N VAL A 203 -7.71 -12.44 -16.04
CA VAL A 203 -6.44 -12.43 -16.78
C VAL A 203 -5.38 -13.08 -15.92
N VAL A 204 -4.73 -14.10 -16.46
CA VAL A 204 -3.55 -14.71 -15.83
C VAL A 204 -2.37 -13.77 -16.04
N LEU A 205 -1.80 -13.28 -14.93
CA LEU A 205 -0.62 -12.43 -14.93
C LEU A 205 0.61 -13.26 -14.51
N GLU A 206 1.75 -12.96 -15.09
CA GLU A 206 3.03 -13.54 -14.68
C GLU A 206 3.66 -12.73 -13.53
N GLY A 207 4.22 -13.46 -12.56
CA GLY A 207 4.84 -12.89 -11.37
C GLY A 207 3.86 -12.58 -10.23
N SER A 208 4.40 -12.13 -9.10
CA SER A 208 3.64 -11.79 -7.89
C SER A 208 4.18 -10.52 -7.22
N TRP A 209 3.61 -10.16 -6.06
CA TRP A 209 4.11 -9.04 -5.27
C TRP A 209 5.54 -9.27 -4.77
N PHE A 210 5.85 -10.47 -4.31
CA PHE A 210 7.21 -10.86 -3.96
C PHE A 210 7.58 -12.13 -4.74
N PRO A 211 8.79 -12.20 -5.32
CA PRO A 211 9.83 -11.18 -5.34
C PRO A 211 9.70 -10.14 -6.48
N ASP A 212 8.83 -10.38 -7.47
CA ASP A 212 8.94 -9.71 -8.79
C ASP A 212 8.74 -8.19 -8.74
N ALA A 213 7.88 -7.69 -7.84
CA ALA A 213 7.66 -6.25 -7.73
C ALA A 213 8.91 -5.46 -7.29
N PHE A 214 9.90 -6.12 -6.68
CA PHE A 214 11.19 -5.51 -6.33
C PHE A 214 11.98 -5.11 -7.58
N ILE A 215 11.79 -5.80 -8.71
CA ILE A 215 12.39 -5.44 -10.00
C ILE A 215 11.91 -4.04 -10.40
N GLY A 216 10.64 -3.71 -10.16
CA GLY A 216 10.06 -2.41 -10.49
C GLY A 216 10.69 -1.26 -9.73
N THR A 217 10.82 -1.37 -8.41
CA THR A 217 11.45 -0.31 -7.59
C THR A 217 12.94 -0.16 -7.93
N MET A 218 13.68 -1.27 -8.05
CA MET A 218 15.09 -1.24 -8.41
C MET A 218 15.32 -0.65 -9.80
N SER A 219 14.59 -1.12 -10.81
CA SER A 219 14.71 -0.61 -12.19
C SER A 219 14.32 0.86 -12.30
N SER A 220 13.35 1.34 -11.52
CA SER A 220 12.98 2.77 -11.52
C SER A 220 14.15 3.67 -11.08
N VAL A 221 14.91 3.28 -10.05
CA VAL A 221 16.10 4.01 -9.60
C VAL A 221 17.19 3.98 -10.67
N MET A 222 17.44 2.80 -11.26
CA MET A 222 18.45 2.64 -12.31
C MET A 222 18.14 3.50 -13.53
N ARG A 223 16.91 3.41 -14.06
CA ARG A 223 16.46 4.14 -15.25
C ARG A 223 16.45 5.65 -15.04
N TYR A 224 16.01 6.11 -13.87
CA TYR A 224 16.07 7.53 -13.54
C TYR A 224 17.52 8.02 -13.45
N LYS A 225 18.41 7.21 -12.83
CA LYS A 225 19.82 7.56 -12.67
C LYS A 225 20.57 7.61 -14.01
N THR A 226 20.21 6.77 -14.97
CA THR A 226 20.79 6.73 -16.32
C THR A 226 20.17 7.75 -17.29
N GLY A 227 19.09 8.43 -16.90
CA GLY A 227 18.39 9.39 -17.75
C GLY A 227 17.45 8.75 -18.78
N GLU A 228 17.11 7.47 -18.61
CA GLU A 228 16.12 6.78 -19.45
C GLU A 228 14.67 7.20 -19.11
N THR A 229 14.48 7.84 -17.96
CA THR A 229 13.20 8.42 -17.54
C THR A 229 13.43 9.62 -16.62
N ASP A 230 12.55 10.60 -16.69
CA ASP A 230 12.53 11.75 -15.79
C ASP A 230 11.58 11.56 -14.60
N VAL A 231 11.06 10.34 -14.39
CA VAL A 231 10.09 10.02 -13.34
C VAL A 231 10.66 8.97 -12.39
N LEU A 232 10.65 9.27 -11.08
CA LEU A 232 10.98 8.33 -10.02
C LEU A 232 9.74 8.12 -9.12
N PRO A 233 8.90 7.10 -9.38
CA PRO A 233 7.56 6.99 -8.79
C PRO A 233 7.54 6.89 -7.27
N THR A 234 8.53 6.23 -6.66
CA THR A 234 8.65 6.05 -5.21
C THR A 234 9.81 6.83 -4.62
N SER A 235 10.13 7.99 -5.22
CA SER A 235 11.17 8.89 -4.70
C SER A 235 10.95 9.25 -3.24
N VAL A 236 12.02 9.56 -2.51
CA VAL A 236 11.93 10.06 -1.13
C VAL A 236 11.04 11.31 -1.02
N GLU A 237 11.00 12.14 -2.08
CA GLU A 237 10.15 13.33 -2.20
C GLU A 237 8.66 13.01 -2.31
N ASP A 238 8.29 11.85 -2.86
CA ASP A 238 6.90 11.38 -2.87
C ASP A 238 6.56 10.60 -1.59
N VAL A 239 7.43 9.71 -1.15
CA VAL A 239 7.12 8.78 -0.04
C VAL A 239 7.10 9.48 1.32
N ILE A 240 7.76 10.63 1.48
CA ILE A 240 7.57 11.46 2.68
C ILE A 240 6.10 11.82 2.92
N LYS A 241 5.30 11.98 1.86
CA LYS A 241 3.85 12.25 1.95
C LYS A 241 3.08 11.00 2.40
N THR A 242 3.54 9.79 2.06
CA THR A 242 3.01 8.54 2.63
C THR A 242 3.25 8.53 4.15
N MET A 243 4.45 8.91 4.59
CA MET A 243 4.77 8.99 6.02
C MET A 243 3.88 10.00 6.75
N ILE A 244 3.56 11.14 6.14
CA ILE A 244 2.61 12.12 6.70
C ILE A 244 1.21 11.51 6.89
N VAL A 245 0.75 10.69 5.94
CA VAL A 245 -0.56 10.02 6.06
C VAL A 245 -0.53 8.92 7.13
N VAL A 246 0.56 8.14 7.22
CA VAL A 246 0.76 7.15 8.30
C VAL A 246 0.66 7.82 9.67
N GLU A 247 1.29 8.97 9.85
CA GLU A 247 1.29 9.72 11.11
C GLU A 247 -0.07 10.30 11.43
N SER A 248 -0.76 10.83 10.41
CA SER A 248 -2.14 11.29 10.54
C SER A 248 -3.08 10.15 10.94
N ALA A 249 -2.86 8.93 10.43
CA ALA A 249 -3.66 7.75 10.79
C ALA A 249 -3.43 7.33 12.26
N TYR A 250 -2.19 7.35 12.74
CA TYR A 250 -1.91 7.12 14.17
C TYR A 250 -2.56 8.18 15.05
N LYS A 251 -2.39 9.46 14.71
CA LYS A 251 -3.01 10.58 15.42
C LYS A 251 -4.53 10.45 15.47
N SER A 252 -5.17 10.14 14.35
CA SER A 252 -6.62 9.91 14.24
C SER A 252 -7.09 8.75 15.14
N SER A 253 -6.32 7.66 15.20
CA SER A 253 -6.61 6.53 16.09
C SER A 253 -6.54 6.89 17.58
N ASP A 254 -5.64 7.79 17.96
CA ASP A 254 -5.44 8.25 19.35
C ASP A 254 -6.48 9.28 19.78
N GLU A 255 -6.83 10.22 18.90
CA GLU A 255 -7.85 11.25 19.16
C GLU A 255 -9.28 10.65 19.19
N GLY A 256 -9.52 9.60 18.38
CA GLY A 256 -10.77 8.85 18.36
C GLY A 256 -11.94 9.58 17.70
N GLY A 257 -13.11 8.93 17.72
CA GLY A 257 -14.36 9.48 17.19
C GLY A 257 -15.19 10.23 18.23
N ASN A 258 -16.35 10.74 17.82
CA ASN A 258 -17.30 11.37 18.73
C ASN A 258 -17.75 10.40 19.81
N LYS A 259 -17.71 10.85 21.08
CA LYS A 259 -18.25 10.07 22.20
C LYS A 259 -19.76 9.95 22.04
N ILE A 260 -20.27 8.72 22.09
CA ILE A 260 -21.70 8.48 22.20
C ILE A 260 -22.10 8.73 23.66
N ILE A 261 -23.06 9.63 23.86
CA ILE A 261 -23.69 9.90 25.15
C ILE A 261 -25.01 9.12 25.15
N TYR A 262 -25.09 8.09 26.00
CA TYR A 262 -26.31 7.30 26.21
C TYR A 262 -27.25 7.97 27.20
#